data_AF-A0A8T1ZV27-F1
#
_entry.id   AF-A0A8T1ZV27-F1
#
_cell.length_a   1.000
_cell.length_b   1.000
_cell.length_c   1.000
_cell.angle_alpha   90.00
_cell.angle_beta   90.00
_cell.angle_gamma   90.00
#
_symmetry.space_group_name_H-M   'P 1'
#
loop_
_entity.id
_entity.type
_entity.pdbx_description
1 polymer ?
#
loop_
_entity_poly.entity_id
_entity_poly.type
_entity_poly.pdbx_seq_one_letter_code
_entity_poly.pdbx_strand_id
1 'polypeptide(L)'
;MDAILPVPVDGFRFDNGSGSCCKPRNNLESGTTNRFTCFNESESQSNPSPTESKVCSDYLPVFKYINDMLMEEDLEGQSCMLEDSLALQAAERSFYEVLQDQTPPPSDQISGDLEDGSLGNFSSITSLHQPEVSEESTRRYRHRDDDEDDDFEGGRKSKLPAISTVDELAEKFEEVLLVCQKNDQGEATEKKTRQGKGSSNRSKQQKSDQPVDMRNLLMQCAQAVASFDQRRAAEKLKEIREHSSSHGDATQRLGYHFAEALEARITGTMTTPISATSSRTSMVDILKAYKGFVQACPTLIMCYFTANRTIVELASKATTLHIIDFGILYGFQWPCLIQALSKRDIGPPLLRVTGIELPQSGFRPSERVEETGRRLKRFCDKFKVPFEYSFIAKNWENITLDDLVINSGETTVVNCILRLQYTPDETVSLNSPRDTALKLFRDINPDLFVFAEINGTYNSPFFLTRFREALFHCSSLFDMYETTLSEDDNCRTLVERELIIRDAMSVIACEGSERFARPETYKQWQVRILRAGFRPAKLNKQIVKDGKEIVKQRYHKDFVIDNDNHWMFQGWKGRVLYAVSCWKPAKKE
;
A
#
# COMPACT_ATOMS: atom_id res chain seq x y z
N MET A 1 21.66 -22.92 -41.44
CA MET A 1 20.24 -23.04 -41.80
C MET A 1 19.48 -23.17 -40.48
N ASP A 2 18.81 -22.19 -39.90
CA ASP A 2 18.50 -20.80 -40.24
C ASP A 2 18.38 -20.06 -38.89
N ALA A 3 19.21 -19.04 -38.67
CA ALA A 3 18.88 -17.62 -38.76
C ALA A 3 18.27 -17.05 -37.46
N ILE A 4 19.19 -16.75 -36.53
CA ILE A 4 19.00 -15.85 -35.40
C ILE A 4 18.87 -14.43 -35.97
N LEU A 5 17.70 -13.80 -35.80
CA LEU A 5 17.51 -12.38 -36.11
C LEU A 5 17.90 -11.52 -34.89
N PRO A 6 18.88 -10.60 -35.01
CA PRO A 6 19.18 -9.64 -33.96
C PRO A 6 18.22 -8.45 -34.04
N VAL A 7 17.56 -8.12 -32.92
CA VAL A 7 16.78 -6.88 -32.78
C VAL A 7 17.75 -5.75 -32.40
N PRO A 8 17.77 -4.58 -33.09
CA PRO A 8 18.68 -3.49 -32.78
C PRO A 8 18.29 -2.81 -31.47
N VAL A 9 19.28 -2.57 -30.61
CA VAL A 9 19.18 -1.67 -29.46
C VAL A 9 19.55 -0.27 -29.95
N ASP A 10 18.57 0.51 -30.41
CA ASP A 10 18.79 1.93 -30.63
C ASP A 10 18.72 2.68 -29.30
N GLY A 11 19.88 3.19 -28.90
CA GLY A 11 20.08 3.97 -27.69
C GLY A 11 19.50 5.38 -27.82
N PHE A 12 18.84 5.84 -26.77
CA PHE A 12 18.54 7.25 -26.58
C PHE A 12 19.84 7.99 -26.26
N ARG A 13 20.22 8.90 -27.16
CA ARG A 13 21.35 9.82 -27.03
C ARG A 13 20.88 11.05 -26.24
N PHE A 14 21.50 11.32 -25.09
CA PHE A 14 21.42 12.63 -24.44
C PHE A 14 22.47 13.53 -25.08
N ASP A 15 22.05 14.65 -25.67
CA ASP A 15 22.98 15.70 -26.09
C ASP A 15 23.56 16.37 -24.84
N ASN A 16 24.81 16.04 -24.54
CA ASN A 16 25.64 16.75 -23.57
C ASN A 16 26.06 18.10 -24.17
N GLY A 17 25.44 19.18 -23.70
CA GLY A 17 25.92 20.55 -23.89
C GLY A 17 26.66 21.05 -22.65
N SER A 18 27.99 21.08 -22.71
CA SER A 18 28.86 21.71 -21.71
C SER A 18 28.93 23.24 -21.90
N GLY A 19 28.79 23.98 -20.80
CA GLY A 19 29.50 25.25 -20.56
C GLY A 19 28.81 26.56 -20.96
N SER A 20 28.40 27.35 -19.96
CA SER A 20 28.96 28.69 -19.65
C SER A 20 27.93 29.64 -19.04
N CYS A 21 28.42 30.43 -18.09
CA CYS A 21 27.76 31.54 -17.40
C CYS A 21 26.95 32.48 -18.31
N CYS A 22 25.79 32.93 -17.82
CA CYS A 22 25.43 34.36 -17.68
C CYS A 22 24.03 34.53 -17.05
N LYS A 23 23.94 35.23 -15.92
CA LYS A 23 22.77 36.03 -15.51
C LYS A 23 22.96 37.47 -16.06
N PRO A 24 22.02 38.41 -15.85
CA PRO A 24 20.59 38.46 -16.22
C PRO A 24 20.31 39.71 -17.08
N ARG A 25 19.09 39.89 -17.62
CA ARG A 25 18.67 41.22 -18.09
C ARG A 25 17.18 41.48 -17.85
N ASN A 26 16.93 42.36 -16.89
CA ASN A 26 15.71 43.16 -16.77
C ASN A 26 15.56 44.03 -18.01
N ASN A 27 14.32 44.29 -18.43
CA ASN A 27 13.93 45.60 -18.96
C ASN A 27 12.44 45.83 -18.68
N LEU A 28 12.19 47.04 -18.20
CA LEU A 28 10.96 47.62 -17.69
C LEU A 28 10.67 48.85 -18.56
N GLU A 29 9.48 48.95 -19.15
CA GLU A 29 8.82 50.19 -19.62
C GLU A 29 7.31 49.87 -19.53
N SER A 30 6.45 50.40 -18.65
CA SER A 30 6.14 51.73 -18.09
C SER A 30 5.15 52.58 -18.93
N GLY A 31 4.00 52.89 -18.31
CA GLY A 31 3.05 53.97 -18.67
C GLY A 31 1.66 53.43 -19.07
N THR A 32 0.51 53.86 -18.54
CA THR A 32 0.21 55.05 -17.71
C THR A 32 -1.21 54.92 -17.08
N THR A 33 -1.30 55.19 -15.77
CA THR A 33 -2.37 55.82 -14.94
C THR A 33 -3.85 55.94 -15.39
N ASN A 34 -4.78 55.53 -14.49
CA ASN A 34 -5.74 56.39 -13.75
C ASN A 34 -6.62 55.48 -12.83
N ARG A 35 -6.54 55.49 -11.50
CA ARG A 35 -7.04 56.46 -10.48
C ARG A 35 -8.58 56.57 -10.43
N PHE A 36 -9.23 55.89 -9.48
CA PHE A 36 -10.01 56.48 -8.36
C PHE A 36 -10.94 55.45 -7.68
N THR A 37 -10.88 55.45 -6.35
CA THR A 37 -11.78 54.84 -5.38
C THR A 37 -12.99 55.75 -5.12
N CYS A 38 -14.22 55.22 -5.03
CA CYS A 38 -15.05 55.31 -3.83
C CYS A 38 -16.41 54.58 -3.94
N PHE A 39 -16.77 53.99 -2.80
CA PHE A 39 -18.01 53.38 -2.31
C PHE A 39 -19.35 53.99 -2.75
N ASN A 40 -20.32 53.13 -3.13
CA ASN A 40 -21.43 52.61 -2.31
C ASN A 40 -22.80 52.51 -3.04
N GLU A 41 -23.49 51.43 -2.66
CA GLU A 41 -24.93 51.18 -2.62
C GLU A 41 -25.70 50.60 -3.84
N SER A 42 -26.23 49.41 -3.52
CA SER A 42 -27.59 48.88 -3.71
C SER A 42 -28.00 48.13 -4.98
N GLU A 43 -28.31 46.86 -4.69
CA GLU A 43 -29.43 46.03 -5.17
C GLU A 43 -29.43 45.46 -6.59
N SER A 44 -29.40 44.12 -6.57
CA SER A 44 -30.30 43.20 -7.28
C SER A 44 -29.73 42.43 -8.48
N GLN A 45 -29.88 41.10 -8.33
CA GLN A 45 -30.01 40.08 -9.37
C GLN A 45 -28.78 39.81 -10.26
N SER A 46 -28.07 38.72 -9.96
CA SER A 46 -27.23 38.04 -10.95
C SER A 46 -27.62 36.57 -11.06
N ASN A 47 -28.05 36.19 -12.27
CA ASN A 47 -28.04 34.80 -12.74
C ASN A 47 -26.58 34.31 -12.76
N PRO A 48 -26.27 33.06 -12.34
CA PRO A 48 -24.92 32.56 -12.43
C PRO A 48 -24.62 32.06 -13.85
N SER A 49 -23.55 32.57 -14.44
CA SER A 49 -22.90 32.02 -15.64
C SER A 49 -22.18 30.70 -15.29
N PRO A 50 -22.25 29.65 -16.14
CA PRO A 50 -21.69 28.34 -15.80
C PRO A 50 -20.27 28.17 -16.36
N THR A 51 -19.22 28.60 -15.65
CA THR A 51 -17.84 28.23 -16.05
C THR A 51 -16.79 28.16 -14.93
N GLU A 52 -17.17 28.04 -13.65
CA GLU A 52 -16.18 27.83 -12.58
C GLU A 52 -16.45 26.54 -11.78
N SER A 53 -15.40 25.74 -11.61
CA SER A 53 -15.21 24.64 -10.62
C SER A 53 -15.65 23.19 -10.91
N LYS A 54 -15.87 22.74 -12.15
CA LYS A 54 -16.19 21.30 -12.37
C LYS A 54 -15.06 20.30 -12.07
N VAL A 55 -13.80 20.75 -12.01
CA VAL A 55 -12.66 19.86 -11.76
C VAL A 55 -12.49 19.57 -10.26
N CYS A 56 -12.98 20.44 -9.37
CA CYS A 56 -12.68 20.40 -7.92
C CYS A 56 -13.37 19.25 -7.12
N SER A 57 -14.23 18.44 -7.75
CA SER A 57 -15.12 17.50 -7.05
C SER A 57 -14.63 16.05 -6.92
N ASP A 58 -13.58 15.62 -7.65
CA ASP A 58 -13.40 14.19 -7.92
C ASP A 58 -12.84 13.35 -6.75
N TYR A 59 -12.25 13.93 -5.70
CA TYR A 59 -11.68 13.17 -4.54
C TYR A 59 -12.37 13.42 -3.20
N LEU A 60 -13.32 14.34 -3.16
CA LEU A 60 -14.16 14.58 -2.00
C LEU A 60 -14.83 13.28 -1.47
N PRO A 61 -15.27 12.34 -2.33
CA PRO A 61 -15.81 11.07 -1.87
C PRO A 61 -14.82 10.23 -1.04
N VAL A 62 -13.53 10.19 -1.42
CA VAL A 62 -12.52 9.38 -0.73
C VAL A 62 -12.21 9.96 0.64
N PHE A 63 -12.02 11.28 0.74
CA PHE A 63 -11.78 11.90 2.05
C PHE A 63 -12.98 11.81 2.97
N LYS A 64 -14.20 11.94 2.42
CA LYS A 64 -15.42 11.70 3.19
C LYS A 64 -15.49 10.27 3.70
N TYR A 65 -15.17 9.30 2.85
CA TYR A 65 -15.13 7.89 3.23
C TYR A 65 -14.08 7.60 4.31
N ILE A 66 -12.88 8.17 4.21
CA ILE A 66 -11.84 8.06 5.25
C ILE A 66 -12.27 8.72 6.55
N ASN A 67 -12.91 9.89 6.49
CA ASN A 67 -13.41 10.56 7.68
C ASN A 67 -14.53 9.74 8.32
N ASP A 68 -15.47 9.21 7.54
CA ASP A 68 -16.52 8.32 8.03
C ASP A 68 -15.90 7.11 8.75
N MET A 69 -14.81 6.54 8.23
CA MET A 69 -14.04 5.49 8.93
C MET A 69 -13.47 6.02 10.25
N LEU A 70 -12.73 7.15 10.24
CA LEU A 70 -12.09 7.72 11.42
C LEU A 70 -13.07 8.04 12.58
N MET A 71 -14.36 8.15 12.29
CA MET A 71 -15.41 8.39 13.28
C MET A 71 -16.08 7.09 13.79
N GLU A 72 -15.66 5.91 13.33
CA GLU A 72 -16.17 4.61 13.82
C GLU A 72 -15.58 4.30 15.22
N GLU A 73 -16.45 3.99 16.18
CA GLU A 73 -16.10 3.82 17.62
C GLU A 73 -15.15 2.63 17.90
N ASP A 74 -15.07 1.65 16.99
CA ASP A 74 -14.29 0.41 17.18
C ASP A 74 -12.88 0.43 16.56
N LEU A 75 -12.39 1.59 16.08
CA LEU A 75 -11.11 1.65 15.35
C LEU A 75 -9.86 1.59 16.23
N GLU A 76 -9.94 2.00 17.49
CA GLU A 76 -8.77 2.18 18.36
C GLU A 76 -8.08 0.85 18.73
N GLY A 77 -8.76 -0.30 18.53
CA GLY A 77 -8.23 -1.64 18.80
C GLY A 77 -7.84 -2.46 17.57
N GLN A 78 -8.02 -1.95 16.34
CA GLN A 78 -7.75 -2.72 15.12
C GLN A 78 -6.30 -2.52 14.63
N SER A 79 -5.55 -3.62 14.53
CA SER A 79 -4.19 -3.65 13.95
C SER A 79 -4.19 -3.25 12.47
N CYS A 80 -3.09 -2.66 11.99
CA CYS A 80 -3.01 -2.09 10.66
C CYS A 80 -2.80 -3.10 9.51
N MET A 81 -3.06 -2.61 8.29
CA MET A 81 -3.04 -3.36 7.02
C MET A 81 -1.70 -3.96 6.60
N LEU A 82 -0.60 -3.43 7.13
CA LEU A 82 0.74 -3.69 6.62
C LEU A 82 1.46 -4.76 7.40
N GLU A 83 0.78 -5.43 8.36
CA GLU A 83 1.28 -6.66 8.93
C GLU A 83 1.71 -7.60 7.81
N ASP A 84 2.96 -8.06 7.91
CA ASP A 84 3.60 -8.96 6.96
C ASP A 84 2.98 -10.35 7.08
N SER A 85 1.69 -10.47 6.75
CA SER A 85 0.95 -11.74 6.69
C SER A 85 1.73 -12.74 5.83
N LEU A 86 2.43 -12.27 4.80
CA LEU A 86 3.28 -13.10 3.95
C LEU A 86 4.56 -13.60 4.64
N ALA A 87 5.25 -12.80 5.45
CA ALA A 87 6.43 -13.26 6.19
C ALA A 87 6.03 -14.18 7.34
N LEU A 88 4.93 -13.86 8.04
CA LEU A 88 4.38 -14.74 9.07
C LEU A 88 3.90 -16.07 8.48
N GLN A 89 3.17 -16.04 7.36
CA GLN A 89 2.78 -17.25 6.64
C GLN A 89 3.99 -18.05 6.13
N ALA A 90 5.07 -17.38 5.72
CA ALA A 90 6.27 -18.06 5.28
C ALA A 90 7.01 -18.74 6.46
N ALA A 91 7.10 -18.08 7.62
CA ALA A 91 7.57 -18.69 8.85
C ALA A 91 6.68 -19.87 9.28
N GLU A 92 5.36 -19.72 9.26
CA GLU A 92 4.40 -20.80 9.54
C GLU A 92 4.58 -21.98 8.57
N ARG A 93 4.72 -21.73 7.26
CA ARG A 93 5.01 -22.77 6.25
C ARG A 93 6.33 -23.49 6.55
N SER A 94 7.38 -22.75 6.90
CA SER A 94 8.67 -23.35 7.26
C SER A 94 8.55 -24.27 8.49
N PHE A 95 7.76 -23.89 9.50
CA PHE A 95 7.46 -24.77 10.63
C PHE A 95 6.69 -26.02 10.21
N TYR A 96 5.68 -25.87 9.35
CA TYR A 96 4.90 -27.01 8.84
C TYR A 96 5.77 -27.98 8.02
N GLU A 97 6.67 -27.48 7.18
CA GLU A 97 7.61 -28.30 6.40
C GLU A 97 8.56 -29.08 7.32
N VAL A 98 9.10 -28.44 8.36
CA VAL A 98 9.97 -29.10 9.35
C VAL A 98 9.21 -30.16 10.17
N LEU A 99 7.93 -29.94 10.46
CA LEU A 99 7.09 -30.91 11.18
C LEU A 99 6.70 -32.10 10.30
N GLN A 100 6.57 -31.92 8.98
CA GLN A 100 6.29 -33.00 8.03
C GLN A 100 7.53 -33.89 7.79
N ASP A 101 8.74 -33.32 7.87
CA ASP A 101 10.01 -34.06 7.80
C ASP A 101 10.30 -34.92 9.05
N GLN A 102 9.50 -34.82 10.12
CA GLN A 102 9.58 -35.70 11.30
C GLN A 102 8.55 -36.84 11.24
N THR A 103 8.62 -37.68 10.21
CA THR A 103 8.02 -39.03 10.24
C THR A 103 9.15 -40.07 10.38
N PRO A 104 9.00 -41.10 11.25
CA PRO A 104 10.11 -42.00 11.59
C PRO A 104 10.50 -42.92 10.41
N PRO A 105 11.73 -43.46 10.38
CA PRO A 105 12.24 -44.18 9.23
C PRO A 105 11.47 -45.49 8.99
N PRO A 106 11.46 -46.03 7.75
CA PRO A 106 10.77 -47.27 7.46
C PRO A 106 11.47 -48.43 8.17
N SER A 107 10.68 -49.29 8.80
CA SER A 107 11.13 -50.55 9.38
C SER A 107 11.79 -51.42 8.32
N ASP A 108 13.05 -51.76 8.52
CA ASP A 108 13.76 -52.73 7.69
C ASP A 108 13.01 -54.06 7.63
N GLN A 109 12.83 -54.56 6.41
CA GLN A 109 12.39 -55.91 6.13
C GLN A 109 13.51 -56.89 6.49
N ILE A 110 13.25 -57.80 7.43
CA ILE A 110 13.98 -59.06 7.53
C ILE A 110 12.97 -60.19 7.42
N SER A 111 13.10 -60.90 6.30
CA SER A 111 12.50 -62.19 5.97
C SER A 111 13.02 -63.33 6.86
N GLY A 112 12.14 -64.26 7.23
CA GLY A 112 12.53 -65.54 7.81
C GLY A 112 11.31 -66.44 8.05
N ASP A 113 11.13 -67.43 7.19
CA ASP A 113 10.17 -68.53 7.29
C ASP A 113 10.32 -69.32 8.60
N LEU A 114 9.22 -69.92 9.08
CA LEU A 114 9.11 -71.36 9.42
C LEU A 114 7.71 -71.71 9.98
N GLU A 115 7.22 -72.86 9.57
CA GLU A 115 5.93 -73.48 9.92
C GLU A 115 5.90 -74.15 11.31
N ASP A 116 4.66 -74.46 11.72
CA ASP A 116 4.21 -75.63 12.48
C ASP A 116 3.88 -75.48 13.98
N GLY A 117 2.84 -76.23 14.40
CA GLY A 117 2.91 -76.93 15.69
C GLY A 117 1.98 -76.50 16.81
N SER A 118 0.83 -77.18 16.86
CA SER A 118 -0.18 -77.24 17.93
C SER A 118 0.32 -77.62 19.35
N LEU A 119 -0.45 -77.17 20.37
CA LEU A 119 -0.72 -77.73 21.72
C LEU A 119 0.34 -77.65 22.86
N GLY A 120 -0.09 -77.06 23.99
CA GLY A 120 0.07 -77.69 25.32
C GLY A 120 0.74 -76.89 26.46
N ASN A 121 -0.10 -76.30 27.33
CA ASN A 121 0.02 -76.03 28.78
C ASN A 121 1.40 -75.96 29.49
N PHE A 122 1.61 -74.91 30.31
CA PHE A 122 1.54 -75.00 31.79
C PHE A 122 1.55 -73.61 32.47
N SER A 123 0.95 -73.59 33.66
CA SER A 123 0.47 -72.53 34.55
C SER A 123 1.51 -71.62 35.25
N SER A 124 1.12 -70.38 35.63
CA SER A 124 0.81 -69.96 37.02
C SER A 124 0.68 -68.44 37.26
N ILE A 125 -0.47 -68.03 37.85
CA ILE A 125 -0.66 -67.01 38.93
C ILE A 125 -0.40 -65.51 38.53
N THR A 126 -1.33 -64.53 38.56
CA THR A 126 -2.31 -64.12 39.60
C THR A 126 -3.42 -63.18 39.04
N SER A 127 -4.62 -63.32 39.62
CA SER A 127 -5.88 -62.52 39.68
C SER A 127 -6.00 -61.10 39.06
N LEU A 128 -7.01 -60.82 38.21
CA LEU A 128 -8.43 -60.38 38.44
C LEU A 128 -8.55 -58.91 38.95
N HIS A 129 -9.46 -58.03 38.53
CA HIS A 129 -10.66 -58.09 37.68
C HIS A 129 -11.07 -56.66 37.25
N GLN A 130 -11.78 -56.55 36.12
CA GLN A 130 -12.55 -55.39 35.63
C GLN A 130 -13.98 -55.38 36.29
N PRO A 131 -15.06 -54.80 35.70
CA PRO A 131 -15.51 -53.40 35.81
C PRO A 131 -17.04 -53.26 36.16
N GLU A 132 -17.53 -52.00 36.13
CA GLU A 132 -18.90 -51.51 35.84
C GLU A 132 -20.08 -51.53 36.87
N VAL A 133 -20.94 -50.50 36.66
CA VAL A 133 -22.42 -50.34 36.81
C VAL A 133 -23.05 -49.66 38.07
N SER A 134 -23.64 -48.47 37.82
CA SER A 134 -24.94 -47.86 38.22
C SER A 134 -25.36 -47.41 39.64
N GLU A 135 -26.20 -46.34 39.59
CA GLU A 135 -27.35 -45.94 40.44
C GLU A 135 -27.21 -44.89 41.58
N GLU A 136 -27.68 -43.66 41.26
CA GLU A 136 -28.72 -42.84 41.92
C GLU A 136 -28.81 -42.70 43.46
N SER A 137 -28.54 -41.49 44.01
CA SER A 137 -29.48 -40.75 44.89
C SER A 137 -28.90 -39.52 45.61
N THR A 138 -29.54 -38.37 45.35
CA THR A 138 -29.96 -37.24 46.21
C THR A 138 -29.41 -36.97 47.64
N ARG A 139 -29.27 -35.65 47.92
CA ARG A 139 -29.33 -34.89 49.23
C ARG A 139 -28.04 -34.85 50.06
N ARG A 140 -27.65 -33.79 50.80
CA ARG A 140 -27.95 -32.34 51.00
C ARG A 140 -27.06 -31.91 52.20
N TYR A 141 -26.63 -30.63 52.26
CA TYR A 141 -26.22 -29.85 53.46
C TYR A 141 -24.93 -30.30 54.20
N ARG A 142 -24.06 -29.46 54.81
CA ARG A 142 -24.01 -28.04 55.28
C ARG A 142 -22.52 -27.63 55.41
N HIS A 143 -22.15 -26.41 55.02
CA HIS A 143 -21.78 -25.26 55.87
C HIS A 143 -20.70 -25.45 56.94
N ARG A 144 -19.60 -24.71 56.75
CA ARG A 144 -18.97 -23.78 57.71
C ARG A 144 -17.99 -22.91 56.89
N ASP A 145 -18.29 -21.65 56.57
CA ASP A 145 -18.44 -20.47 57.44
C ASP A 145 -17.17 -20.24 58.29
N ASP A 146 -16.36 -19.29 57.87
CA ASP A 146 -16.25 -17.96 58.49
C ASP A 146 -15.10 -17.20 57.77
N ASP A 147 -15.35 -16.12 57.03
CA ASP A 147 -15.70 -14.75 57.49
C ASP A 147 -14.42 -14.05 57.97
N GLU A 148 -14.01 -12.85 57.55
CA GLU A 148 -14.61 -11.55 57.21
C GLU A 148 -13.44 -10.73 56.58
N ASP A 149 -13.51 -9.57 55.93
CA ASP A 149 -14.51 -8.66 55.36
C ASP A 149 -13.63 -7.55 54.74
N ASP A 150 -14.01 -6.97 53.60
CA ASP A 150 -14.47 -5.57 53.64
C ASP A 150 -15.16 -5.18 52.33
N ASP A 151 -16.27 -4.50 52.55
CA ASP A 151 -17.35 -4.12 51.65
C ASP A 151 -16.94 -3.03 50.65
N PHE A 152 -17.60 -3.02 49.49
CA PHE A 152 -18.58 -1.99 49.13
C PHE A 152 -19.00 -2.14 47.66
N GLU A 153 -20.17 -2.77 47.47
CA GLU A 153 -21.02 -2.59 46.29
C GLU A 153 -21.55 -1.16 46.20
N GLY A 154 -21.74 -0.67 44.97
CA GLY A 154 -22.32 0.66 44.78
C GLY A 154 -22.71 1.04 43.35
N GLY A 155 -23.63 0.30 42.73
CA GLY A 155 -24.69 0.90 41.91
C GLY A 155 -24.37 1.41 40.50
N ARG A 156 -24.89 0.69 39.49
CA ARG A 156 -25.30 1.27 38.20
C ARG A 156 -26.34 2.38 38.45
N LYS A 157 -26.10 3.59 37.92
CA LYS A 157 -27.08 4.49 37.27
C LYS A 157 -26.43 5.83 36.89
N SER A 158 -26.15 6.03 35.60
CA SER A 158 -26.55 7.27 34.93
C SER A 158 -26.75 7.01 33.43
N LYS A 159 -28.00 7.09 32.99
CA LYS A 159 -28.37 7.42 31.61
C LYS A 159 -28.72 8.90 31.65
N LEU A 160 -27.97 9.75 30.96
CA LEU A 160 -28.49 11.01 30.41
C LEU A 160 -27.76 11.36 29.11
N PRO A 161 -28.45 12.05 28.18
CA PRO A 161 -28.15 12.06 26.75
C PRO A 161 -27.24 13.24 26.36
N ALA A 162 -26.48 13.08 25.27
CA ALA A 162 -25.80 14.18 24.62
C ALA A 162 -25.98 14.08 23.10
N ILE A 163 -27.14 14.56 22.64
CA ILE A 163 -27.25 15.18 21.32
C ILE A 163 -26.53 16.53 21.41
N SER A 164 -25.87 16.94 20.32
CA SER A 164 -25.31 18.28 20.04
C SER A 164 -23.82 18.51 20.34
N THR A 165 -22.93 17.75 19.69
CA THR A 165 -21.56 18.24 19.36
C THR A 165 -21.12 17.92 17.93
N VAL A 166 -21.99 17.32 17.11
CA VAL A 166 -21.66 16.89 15.74
C VAL A 166 -21.68 18.07 14.76
N ASP A 167 -22.47 19.11 15.02
CA ASP A 167 -22.59 20.28 14.13
C ASP A 167 -21.50 21.33 14.36
N GLU A 168 -21.01 21.54 15.58
CA GLU A 168 -19.91 22.50 15.85
C GLU A 168 -18.54 22.03 15.33
N LEU A 169 -18.35 20.71 15.18
CA LEU A 169 -17.14 20.17 14.55
C LEU A 169 -17.25 20.26 13.02
N ALA A 170 -18.45 20.09 12.46
CA ALA A 170 -18.71 20.23 11.03
C ALA A 170 -18.44 21.66 10.53
N GLU A 171 -18.79 22.69 11.31
CA GLU A 171 -18.53 24.11 10.95
C GLU A 171 -17.04 24.48 11.02
N LYS A 172 -16.22 23.82 11.85
CA LYS A 172 -14.75 24.00 11.85
C LYS A 172 -14.04 23.27 10.71
N PHE A 173 -14.70 22.34 10.04
CA PHE A 173 -14.11 21.59 8.92
C PHE A 173 -14.36 22.23 7.54
N GLU A 174 -15.28 23.19 7.44
CA GLU A 174 -15.45 24.02 6.24
C GLU A 174 -14.23 24.95 6.03
N GLU A 175 -13.53 25.32 7.11
CA GLU A 175 -12.28 26.08 7.08
C GLU A 175 -11.07 25.24 6.60
N VAL A 176 -11.12 23.90 6.73
CA VAL A 176 -10.11 22.97 6.18
C VAL A 176 -10.40 22.62 4.71
N LEU A 177 -11.65 22.73 4.28
CA LEU A 177 -12.08 22.59 2.88
C LEU A 177 -11.87 23.87 2.04
N LEU A 178 -11.66 25.02 2.69
CA LEU A 178 -11.29 26.30 2.06
C LEU A 178 -9.81 26.40 1.63
N VAL A 179 -8.97 25.43 1.95
CA VAL A 179 -7.52 25.48 1.63
C VAL A 179 -7.21 25.29 0.14
N CYS A 180 -8.21 24.95 -0.70
CA CYS A 180 -8.06 24.95 -2.17
C CYS A 180 -8.49 26.26 -2.86
N GLN A 181 -8.87 27.31 -2.10
CA GLN A 181 -9.09 28.65 -2.63
C GLN A 181 -8.35 29.69 -1.78
N LYS A 182 -7.04 29.79 -1.98
CA LYS A 182 -6.25 31.02 -1.86
C LYS A 182 -4.78 30.70 -2.19
N ASN A 183 -4.42 30.88 -3.45
CA ASN A 183 -3.09 31.40 -3.76
C ASN A 183 -3.31 32.77 -4.41
N ASP A 184 -2.95 33.82 -3.68
CA ASP A 184 -2.02 34.86 -4.14
C ASP A 184 -2.00 36.01 -3.14
N GLN A 185 -0.84 36.20 -2.51
CA GLN A 185 0.01 37.39 -2.71
C GLN A 185 1.24 37.25 -1.82
N GLY A 186 2.39 37.13 -2.46
CA GLY A 186 3.67 37.24 -1.77
C GLY A 186 3.90 38.68 -1.34
N GLU A 187 4.15 38.88 -0.06
CA GLU A 187 4.95 40.00 0.43
C GLU A 187 6.18 39.45 1.14
N ALA A 188 7.34 39.72 0.54
CA ALA A 188 8.62 39.50 1.16
C ALA A 188 8.76 40.40 2.40
N THR A 189 8.86 39.80 3.57
CA THR A 189 9.24 40.51 4.80
C THR A 189 10.71 40.25 5.09
N GLU A 190 11.52 41.31 4.96
CA GLU A 190 12.92 41.37 5.38
C GLU A 190 13.06 41.04 6.87
N LYS A 191 13.77 39.96 7.19
CA LYS A 191 14.18 39.66 8.58
C LYS A 191 15.35 40.56 8.97
N LYS A 192 15.08 41.54 9.84
CA LYS A 192 16.11 42.29 10.58
C LYS A 192 16.86 41.36 11.53
N THR A 193 18.14 41.14 11.25
CA THR A 193 19.13 40.58 12.17
C THR A 193 19.28 41.47 13.41
N ARG A 194 18.97 40.95 14.61
CA ARG A 194 19.44 41.52 15.88
C ARG A 194 20.70 40.79 16.31
N GLN A 195 21.84 41.48 16.25
CA GLN A 195 23.10 41.07 16.86
C GLN A 195 22.99 41.18 18.39
N GLY A 196 23.11 40.05 19.09
CA GLY A 196 23.43 40.01 20.51
C GLY A 196 24.86 39.49 20.67
N LYS A 197 25.79 40.38 21.04
CA LYS A 197 27.16 40.00 21.44
C LYS A 197 27.11 39.39 22.83
N GLY A 198 27.41 38.10 22.93
CA GLY A 198 27.69 37.40 24.18
C GLY A 198 28.90 36.49 23.99
N SER A 199 30.07 36.97 24.42
CA SER A 199 31.32 36.23 24.42
C SER A 199 31.30 35.18 25.53
N SER A 200 31.41 33.89 25.17
CA SER A 200 31.94 32.89 26.10
C SER A 200 32.77 31.85 25.34
N ASN A 201 34.05 31.78 25.70
CA ASN A 201 35.01 30.81 25.17
C ASN A 201 34.67 29.41 25.69
N ARG A 202 34.22 28.53 24.80
CA ARG A 202 34.33 27.08 24.96
C ARG A 202 34.87 26.51 23.66
N SER A 203 36.07 25.94 23.73
CA SER A 203 36.75 25.20 22.68
C SER A 203 35.86 24.04 22.18
N LYS A 204 35.11 24.26 21.10
CA LYS A 204 34.48 23.20 20.33
C LYS A 204 35.57 22.56 19.46
N GLN A 205 35.80 21.26 19.66
CA GLN A 205 36.43 20.40 18.67
C GLN A 205 35.67 20.59 17.35
N GLN A 206 36.34 21.14 16.34
CA GLN A 206 35.85 21.13 14.97
C GLN A 206 35.78 19.67 14.51
N LYS A 207 34.60 19.05 14.56
CA LYS A 207 34.30 17.98 13.61
C LYS A 207 34.36 18.63 12.24
N SER A 208 35.21 18.12 11.36
CA SER A 208 35.28 18.54 9.97
C SER A 208 33.89 18.39 9.36
N ASP A 209 33.26 19.51 9.03
CA ASP A 209 31.95 19.58 8.38
C ASP A 209 32.08 19.24 6.88
N GLN A 210 32.72 18.09 6.59
CA GLN A 210 32.72 17.55 5.24
C GLN A 210 31.36 16.88 5.03
N PRO A 211 30.64 17.22 3.94
CA PRO A 211 29.40 16.54 3.61
C PRO A 211 29.71 15.06 3.40
N VAL A 212 29.14 14.22 4.27
CA VAL A 212 29.32 12.78 4.18
C VAL A 212 28.49 12.26 3.02
N ASP A 213 29.15 11.56 2.10
CA ASP A 213 28.46 10.88 1.00
C ASP A 213 27.76 9.62 1.52
N MET A 214 26.55 9.83 2.06
CA MET A 214 25.71 8.77 2.62
C MET A 214 25.44 7.65 1.59
N ARG A 215 25.27 8.00 0.32
CA ARG A 215 25.05 7.01 -0.76
C ARG A 215 26.26 6.09 -0.88
N ASN A 216 27.47 6.66 -0.91
CA ASN A 216 28.70 5.89 -0.99
C ASN A 216 28.91 5.03 0.27
N LEU A 217 28.63 5.56 1.47
CA LEU A 217 28.71 4.77 2.70
C LEU A 217 27.76 3.57 2.70
N LEU A 218 26.50 3.78 2.32
CA LEU A 218 25.51 2.72 2.18
C LEU A 218 25.96 1.64 1.18
N MET A 219 26.48 2.05 0.02
CA MET A 219 27.02 1.12 -0.99
C MET A 219 28.23 0.34 -0.48
N GLN A 220 29.15 0.97 0.24
CA GLN A 220 30.31 0.30 0.85
C GLN A 220 29.87 -0.72 1.90
N CYS A 221 28.86 -0.37 2.72
CA CYS A 221 28.30 -1.29 3.70
C CYS A 221 27.66 -2.50 3.01
N ALA A 222 26.82 -2.27 2.00
CA ALA A 222 26.21 -3.35 1.23
C ALA A 222 27.26 -4.26 0.56
N GLN A 223 28.36 -3.69 0.03
CA GLN A 223 29.49 -4.47 -0.51
C GLN A 223 30.14 -5.37 0.54
N ALA A 224 30.37 -4.84 1.75
CA ALA A 224 30.92 -5.62 2.85
C ALA A 224 29.98 -6.76 3.25
N VAL A 225 28.68 -6.49 3.36
CA VAL A 225 27.64 -7.51 3.63
C VAL A 225 27.61 -8.59 2.55
N ALA A 226 27.65 -8.21 1.27
CA ALA A 226 27.65 -9.15 0.14
C ALA A 226 28.91 -10.02 0.08
N SER A 227 30.03 -9.52 0.61
CA SER A 227 31.31 -10.22 0.64
C SER A 227 31.54 -10.99 1.95
N PHE A 228 30.51 -11.05 2.82
CA PHE A 228 30.57 -11.65 4.16
C PHE A 228 31.66 -11.06 5.08
N ASP A 229 32.09 -9.82 4.83
CA ASP A 229 33.04 -9.09 5.67
C ASP A 229 32.30 -8.41 6.82
N GLN A 230 31.97 -9.19 7.85
CA GLN A 230 31.19 -8.75 9.01
C GLN A 230 31.84 -7.59 9.75
N ARG A 231 33.17 -7.59 9.86
CA ARG A 231 33.92 -6.54 10.56
C ARG A 231 33.76 -5.21 9.83
N ARG A 232 34.02 -5.20 8.51
CA ARG A 232 33.88 -3.99 7.71
C ARG A 232 32.42 -3.54 7.60
N ALA A 233 31.47 -4.47 7.54
CA ALA A 233 30.05 -4.15 7.57
C ALA A 233 29.66 -3.45 8.88
N ALA A 234 30.10 -3.96 10.04
CA ALA A 234 29.85 -3.35 11.33
C ALA A 234 30.52 -1.96 11.48
N GLU A 235 31.76 -1.81 11.01
CA GLU A 235 32.46 -0.52 10.97
C GLU A 235 31.70 0.51 10.11
N LYS A 236 31.23 0.10 8.93
CA LYS A 236 30.45 0.98 8.03
C LYS A 236 29.06 1.29 8.57
N LEU A 237 28.37 0.34 9.19
CA LEU A 237 27.10 0.60 9.87
C LEU A 237 27.25 1.63 10.99
N LYS A 238 28.32 1.53 11.79
CA LYS A 238 28.60 2.52 12.83
C LYS A 238 28.80 3.92 12.22
N GLU A 239 29.58 4.02 11.15
CA GLU A 239 29.81 5.28 10.43
C GLU A 239 28.50 5.86 9.86
N ILE A 240 27.65 5.02 9.24
CA ILE A 240 26.33 5.45 8.75
C ILE A 240 25.48 5.99 9.92
N ARG A 241 25.43 5.28 11.05
CA ARG A 241 24.65 5.68 12.23
C ARG A 241 25.12 7.01 12.82
N GLU A 242 26.42 7.30 12.79
CA GLU A 242 26.98 8.58 13.23
C GLU A 242 26.54 9.78 12.37
N HIS A 243 26.09 9.54 11.14
CA HIS A 243 25.68 10.56 10.17
C HIS A 243 24.20 10.51 9.78
N SER A 244 23.44 9.53 10.27
CA SER A 244 22.01 9.35 10.01
C SER A 244 21.13 9.80 11.19
N SER A 245 19.89 10.16 10.91
CA SER A 245 18.89 10.54 11.91
C SER A 245 17.50 10.25 11.38
N SER A 246 16.62 9.71 12.22
CA SER A 246 15.19 9.49 11.88
C SER A 246 14.39 10.78 11.73
N HIS A 247 14.91 11.91 12.21
CA HIS A 247 14.28 13.23 12.14
C HIS A 247 15.19 14.26 11.43
N GLY A 248 16.24 13.78 10.74
CA GLY A 248 17.17 14.63 9.99
C GLY A 248 16.60 15.05 8.65
N ASP A 249 17.46 15.52 7.74
CA ASP A 249 17.09 15.73 6.35
C ASP A 249 16.78 14.42 5.62
N ALA A 250 16.25 14.51 4.39
CA ALA A 250 15.89 13.36 3.56
C ALA A 250 17.02 12.32 3.42
N THR A 251 18.28 12.74 3.33
CA THR A 251 19.44 11.86 3.20
C THR A 251 19.75 11.16 4.52
N GLN A 252 19.64 11.88 5.63
CA GLN A 252 19.83 11.33 6.97
C GLN A 252 18.75 10.31 7.34
N ARG A 253 17.48 10.57 7.01
CA ARG A 253 16.37 9.64 7.27
C ARG A 253 16.48 8.39 6.40
N LEU A 254 16.83 8.55 5.12
CA LEU A 254 17.12 7.43 4.23
C LEU A 254 18.26 6.55 4.77
N GLY A 255 19.38 7.18 5.19
CA GLY A 255 20.52 6.49 5.79
C GLY A 255 20.16 5.70 7.04
N TYR A 256 19.31 6.28 7.90
CA TYR A 256 18.81 5.65 9.12
C TYR A 256 18.08 4.34 8.79
N HIS A 257 17.08 4.41 7.91
CA HIS A 257 16.29 3.22 7.55
C HIS A 257 17.11 2.16 6.81
N PHE A 258 18.00 2.56 5.90
CA PHE A 258 18.83 1.58 5.20
C PHE A 258 19.83 0.89 6.15
N ALA A 259 20.31 1.58 7.19
CA ALA A 259 21.11 0.97 8.24
C ALA A 259 20.32 -0.09 9.02
N GLU A 260 19.07 0.20 9.40
CA GLU A 260 18.18 -0.77 10.07
C GLU A 260 17.98 -2.03 9.20
N ALA A 261 17.73 -1.86 7.89
CA ALA A 261 17.52 -2.99 6.99
C ALA A 261 18.79 -3.82 6.77
N LEU A 262 19.95 -3.17 6.68
CA LEU A 262 21.25 -3.84 6.58
C LEU A 262 21.61 -4.60 7.86
N GLU A 263 21.35 -4.02 9.03
CA GLU A 263 21.57 -4.70 10.31
C GLU A 263 20.67 -5.94 10.43
N ALA A 264 19.37 -5.81 10.15
CA ALA A 264 18.44 -6.94 10.16
C ALA A 264 18.91 -8.09 9.24
N ARG A 265 19.47 -7.76 8.08
CA ARG A 265 20.08 -8.74 7.18
C ARG A 265 21.29 -9.45 7.80
N ILE A 266 22.18 -8.70 8.45
CA ILE A 266 23.42 -9.23 9.04
C ILE A 266 23.10 -10.15 10.22
N THR A 267 22.14 -9.76 11.05
CA THR A 267 21.75 -10.53 12.24
C THR A 267 20.83 -11.71 11.92
N GLY A 268 20.33 -11.80 10.68
CA GLY A 268 19.35 -12.81 10.30
C GLY A 268 18.01 -12.64 11.04
N THR A 269 17.70 -11.43 11.48
CA THR A 269 16.44 -11.16 12.18
C THR A 269 15.30 -11.17 11.16
N MET A 270 14.47 -12.22 11.21
CA MET A 270 13.33 -12.39 10.30
C MET A 270 12.30 -11.27 10.44
N THR A 271 12.15 -10.72 11.64
CA THR A 271 11.35 -9.52 11.91
C THR A 271 12.21 -8.27 11.76
N THR A 272 12.05 -7.56 10.64
CA THR A 272 12.64 -6.22 10.55
C THR A 272 12.07 -5.33 11.66
N PRO A 273 12.80 -4.33 12.16
CA PRO A 273 12.25 -3.35 13.12
C PRO A 273 10.95 -2.73 12.59
N ILE A 274 10.84 -2.54 11.27
CA ILE A 274 9.60 -2.11 10.64
C ILE A 274 8.49 -3.15 10.76
N SER A 275 8.70 -4.43 10.46
CA SER A 275 7.69 -5.49 10.66
C SER A 275 7.17 -5.54 12.11
N ALA A 276 8.06 -5.38 13.09
CA ALA A 276 7.72 -5.33 14.51
C ALA A 276 7.00 -4.03 14.95
N THR A 277 7.21 -2.90 14.24
CA THR A 277 6.51 -1.63 14.51
C THR A 277 5.25 -1.42 13.68
N SER A 278 5.19 -1.94 12.46
CA SER A 278 4.00 -1.93 11.59
C SER A 278 2.90 -2.79 12.19
N SER A 279 3.21 -3.93 12.81
CA SER A 279 2.25 -4.72 13.60
C SER A 279 1.67 -3.99 14.83
N ARG A 280 2.21 -2.82 15.20
CA ARG A 280 1.71 -1.96 16.29
C ARG A 280 1.09 -0.65 15.79
N THR A 281 1.08 -0.42 14.48
CA THR A 281 0.47 0.80 13.93
C THR A 281 -1.03 0.66 13.99
N SER A 282 -1.73 1.71 14.44
CA SER A 282 -3.19 1.70 14.49
C SER A 282 -3.79 1.91 13.10
N MET A 283 -5.03 1.45 12.88
CA MET A 283 -5.75 1.81 11.65
C MET A 283 -5.83 3.34 11.47
N VAL A 284 -6.04 4.08 12.55
CA VAL A 284 -6.12 5.55 12.56
C VAL A 284 -4.84 6.18 11.98
N ASP A 285 -3.67 5.68 12.38
CA ASP A 285 -2.39 6.20 11.90
C ASP A 285 -2.16 5.89 10.41
N ILE A 286 -2.59 4.72 9.94
CA ILE A 286 -2.57 4.42 8.49
C ILE A 286 -3.50 5.32 7.71
N LEU A 287 -4.70 5.61 8.22
CA LEU A 287 -5.62 6.54 7.56
C LEU A 287 -5.04 7.96 7.49
N LYS A 288 -4.35 8.42 8.54
CA LYS A 288 -3.61 9.69 8.54
C LYS A 288 -2.46 9.68 7.55
N ALA A 289 -1.66 8.61 7.52
CA ALA A 289 -0.55 8.44 6.59
C ALA A 289 -1.05 8.44 5.14
N TYR A 290 -2.11 7.69 4.86
CA TYR A 290 -2.76 7.65 3.56
C TYR A 290 -3.23 9.04 3.12
N LYS A 291 -3.89 9.78 4.02
CA LYS A 291 -4.33 11.16 3.75
C LYS A 291 -3.16 12.07 3.37
N GLY A 292 -2.08 12.04 4.14
CA GLY A 292 -0.86 12.80 3.82
C GLY A 292 -0.23 12.37 2.49
N PHE A 293 -0.18 11.06 2.23
CA PHE A 293 0.36 10.50 0.99
C PHE A 293 -0.39 10.99 -0.24
N VAL A 294 -1.73 10.93 -0.26
CA VAL A 294 -2.53 11.33 -1.44
C VAL A 294 -2.58 12.85 -1.66
N GLN A 295 -2.36 13.63 -0.59
CA GLN A 295 -2.20 15.08 -0.67
C GLN A 295 -0.83 15.46 -1.26
N ALA A 296 0.23 14.74 -0.88
CA ALA A 296 1.58 15.02 -1.34
C ALA A 296 1.90 14.46 -2.73
N CYS A 297 1.32 13.30 -3.09
CA CYS A 297 1.67 12.53 -4.28
C CYS A 297 0.43 12.16 -5.10
N PRO A 298 0.38 12.48 -6.41
CA PRO A 298 -0.77 12.21 -7.25
C PRO A 298 -0.92 10.73 -7.64
N THR A 299 0.11 9.91 -7.42
CA THR A 299 0.21 8.57 -8.02
C THR A 299 -1.03 7.72 -7.86
N LEU A 300 -1.40 7.43 -6.63
CA LEU A 300 -2.50 6.51 -6.32
C LEU A 300 -3.83 7.07 -6.83
N ILE A 301 -3.99 8.37 -6.64
CA ILE A 301 -5.15 9.14 -7.02
C ILE A 301 -5.37 9.13 -8.54
N MET A 302 -4.29 9.21 -9.32
CA MET A 302 -4.32 9.11 -10.78
C MET A 302 -4.54 7.68 -11.28
N CYS A 303 -4.05 6.66 -10.56
CA CYS A 303 -4.41 5.27 -10.82
C CYS A 303 -5.92 5.07 -10.70
N TYR A 304 -6.52 5.50 -9.59
CA TYR A 304 -7.96 5.40 -9.37
C TYR A 304 -8.76 6.25 -10.35
N PHE A 305 -8.32 7.47 -10.63
CA PHE A 305 -8.97 8.34 -11.61
C PHE A 305 -9.03 7.67 -12.99
N THR A 306 -7.91 7.16 -13.48
CA THR A 306 -7.82 6.52 -14.80
C THR A 306 -8.64 5.25 -14.86
N ALA A 307 -8.54 4.40 -13.83
CA ALA A 307 -9.33 3.19 -13.68
C ALA A 307 -10.82 3.50 -13.70
N ASN A 308 -11.28 4.35 -12.79
CA ASN A 308 -12.69 4.65 -12.60
C ASN A 308 -13.30 5.33 -13.84
N ARG A 309 -12.60 6.27 -14.48
CA ARG A 309 -13.09 6.90 -15.72
C ARG A 309 -13.24 5.88 -16.84
N THR A 310 -12.27 4.98 -16.99
CA THR A 310 -12.33 3.91 -18.00
C THR A 310 -13.48 2.93 -17.71
N ILE A 311 -13.70 2.59 -16.44
CA ILE A 311 -14.80 1.72 -16.00
C ILE A 311 -16.15 2.41 -16.24
N VAL A 312 -16.30 3.71 -15.97
CA VAL A 312 -17.53 4.47 -16.25
C VAL A 312 -17.84 4.49 -17.75
N GLU A 313 -16.83 4.71 -18.61
CA GLU A 313 -16.99 4.65 -20.06
C GLU A 313 -17.49 3.28 -20.52
N LEU A 314 -16.86 2.21 -20.00
CA LEU A 314 -17.26 0.82 -20.27
C LEU A 314 -18.70 0.54 -19.81
N ALA A 315 -19.05 0.99 -18.60
CA ALA A 315 -20.34 0.75 -17.97
C ALA A 315 -21.45 1.69 -18.47
N SER A 316 -21.20 2.54 -19.47
CA SER A 316 -22.15 3.55 -19.96
C SER A 316 -23.53 2.99 -20.33
N LYS A 317 -23.59 1.75 -20.81
CA LYS A 317 -24.83 1.05 -21.19
C LYS A 317 -25.09 -0.23 -20.40
N ALA A 318 -24.25 -0.54 -19.39
CA ALA A 318 -24.38 -1.76 -18.62
C ALA A 318 -25.61 -1.70 -17.69
N THR A 319 -26.38 -2.78 -17.60
CA THR A 319 -27.43 -2.96 -16.58
C THR A 319 -26.83 -3.46 -15.27
N THR A 320 -25.81 -4.32 -15.37
CA THR A 320 -25.03 -4.85 -14.24
C THR A 320 -23.55 -4.66 -14.53
N LEU A 321 -22.83 -4.08 -13.57
CA LEU A 321 -21.38 -3.95 -13.57
C LEU A 321 -20.81 -4.81 -12.43
N HIS A 322 -19.98 -5.80 -12.76
CA HIS A 322 -19.29 -6.63 -11.79
C HIS A 322 -17.81 -6.30 -11.76
N ILE A 323 -17.33 -5.83 -10.61
CA ILE A 323 -15.93 -5.52 -10.35
C ILE A 323 -15.34 -6.64 -9.48
N ILE A 324 -14.30 -7.29 -9.98
CA ILE A 324 -13.51 -8.27 -9.24
C ILE A 324 -12.19 -7.58 -8.90
N ASP A 325 -12.04 -7.18 -7.64
CA ASP A 325 -10.93 -6.33 -7.17
C ASP A 325 -9.89 -7.14 -6.40
N PHE A 326 -8.75 -7.39 -7.05
CA PHE A 326 -7.62 -8.08 -6.46
C PHE A 326 -6.76 -7.10 -5.65
N GLY A 327 -6.91 -7.19 -4.33
CA GLY A 327 -6.27 -6.35 -3.34
C GLY A 327 -7.09 -5.11 -2.99
N ILE A 328 -8.38 -5.32 -2.71
CA ILE A 328 -9.37 -4.25 -2.43
C ILE A 328 -9.01 -3.40 -1.20
N LEU A 329 -8.24 -3.94 -0.24
CA LEU A 329 -7.88 -3.27 1.01
C LEU A 329 -9.11 -2.63 1.69
N TYR A 330 -9.10 -1.31 1.91
CA TYR A 330 -10.23 -0.56 2.50
C TYR A 330 -11.26 -0.04 1.47
N GLY A 331 -11.07 -0.33 0.19
CA GLY A 331 -11.99 0.06 -0.88
C GLY A 331 -11.94 1.53 -1.28
N PHE A 332 -10.83 2.24 -1.02
CA PHE A 332 -10.72 3.70 -1.29
C PHE A 332 -10.91 4.13 -2.73
N GLN A 333 -10.75 3.23 -3.70
CA GLN A 333 -11.01 3.50 -5.11
C GLN A 333 -12.50 3.74 -5.39
N TRP A 334 -13.37 2.98 -4.72
CA TRP A 334 -14.75 2.79 -5.14
C TRP A 334 -15.73 3.93 -4.82
N PRO A 335 -15.57 4.75 -3.75
CA PRO A 335 -16.44 5.89 -3.49
C PRO A 335 -16.61 6.84 -4.69
N CYS A 336 -15.53 7.15 -5.41
CA CYS A 336 -15.58 8.00 -6.60
C CYS A 336 -16.36 7.34 -7.75
N LEU A 337 -16.19 6.03 -7.95
CA LEU A 337 -16.93 5.29 -8.97
C LEU A 337 -18.42 5.23 -8.63
N ILE A 338 -18.78 4.91 -7.39
CA ILE A 338 -20.17 4.83 -6.93
C ILE A 338 -20.89 6.16 -7.18
N GLN A 339 -20.26 7.28 -6.81
CA GLN A 339 -20.83 8.61 -7.06
C GLN A 339 -20.95 8.93 -8.57
N ALA A 340 -20.01 8.49 -9.39
CA ALA A 340 -20.10 8.67 -10.84
C ALA A 340 -21.25 7.85 -11.45
N LEU A 341 -21.41 6.59 -11.02
CA LEU A 341 -22.49 5.70 -11.46
C LEU A 341 -23.87 6.22 -11.04
N SER A 342 -24.00 6.80 -9.84
CA SER A 342 -25.27 7.36 -9.36
C SER A 342 -25.76 8.56 -10.19
N LYS A 343 -24.86 9.22 -10.92
CA LYS A 343 -25.16 10.39 -11.77
C LYS A 343 -25.44 10.00 -13.22
N ARG A 344 -25.47 8.72 -13.56
CA ARG A 344 -25.70 8.24 -14.93
C ARG A 344 -27.14 8.56 -15.38
N ASP A 345 -27.30 9.07 -16.60
CA ASP A 345 -28.59 9.55 -17.12
C ASP A 345 -29.71 8.48 -17.10
N ILE A 346 -29.35 7.23 -17.35
CA ILE A 346 -30.28 6.08 -17.36
C ILE A 346 -30.44 5.43 -15.97
N GLY A 347 -29.95 6.07 -14.92
CA GLY A 347 -29.85 5.52 -13.56
C GLY A 347 -28.62 4.61 -13.36
N PRO A 348 -28.21 4.36 -12.11
CA PRO A 348 -27.06 3.50 -11.80
C PRO A 348 -27.31 2.04 -12.22
N PRO A 349 -26.27 1.29 -12.64
CA PRO A 349 -26.38 -0.15 -12.81
C PRO A 349 -26.49 -0.84 -11.44
N LEU A 350 -26.87 -2.12 -11.44
CA LEU A 350 -26.54 -2.99 -10.31
C LEU A 350 -25.01 -3.10 -10.25
N LEU A 351 -24.42 -2.64 -9.15
CA LEU A 351 -23.00 -2.75 -8.87
C LEU A 351 -22.74 -4.00 -8.04
N ARG A 352 -22.08 -4.99 -8.63
CA ARG A 352 -21.55 -6.17 -7.92
C ARG A 352 -20.06 -5.97 -7.69
N VAL A 353 -19.59 -6.19 -6.47
CA VAL A 353 -18.16 -6.16 -6.15
C VAL A 353 -17.76 -7.47 -5.48
N THR A 354 -16.75 -8.13 -6.03
CA THR A 354 -16.03 -9.23 -5.38
C THR A 354 -14.71 -8.68 -4.87
N GLY A 355 -14.63 -8.43 -3.56
CA GLY A 355 -13.44 -7.92 -2.90
C GLY A 355 -12.48 -9.04 -2.52
N ILE A 356 -11.26 -9.02 -3.03
CA ILE A 356 -10.27 -10.07 -2.79
C ILE A 356 -9.08 -9.48 -2.05
N GLU A 357 -8.64 -10.15 -0.98
CA GLU A 357 -7.44 -9.78 -0.25
C GLU A 357 -6.71 -11.02 0.29
N LEU A 358 -5.44 -10.87 0.63
CA LEU A 358 -4.71 -11.89 1.38
C LEU A 358 -5.33 -12.07 2.78
N PRO A 359 -5.34 -13.29 3.32
CA PRO A 359 -5.88 -13.53 4.65
C PRO A 359 -5.07 -12.78 5.71
N GLN A 360 -5.77 -12.23 6.71
CA GLN A 360 -5.14 -11.65 7.88
C GLN A 360 -4.61 -12.74 8.82
N SER A 361 -3.62 -12.37 9.63
CA SER A 361 -3.13 -13.18 10.74
C SER A 361 -4.25 -13.38 11.79
N GLY A 362 -4.13 -14.45 12.58
CA GLY A 362 -5.03 -14.71 13.71
C GLY A 362 -6.40 -15.32 13.37
N PHE A 363 -7.34 -15.24 14.30
CA PHE A 363 -8.62 -15.98 14.28
C PHE A 363 -9.67 -15.44 13.30
N ARG A 364 -9.42 -14.28 12.68
CA ARG A 364 -10.37 -13.58 11.79
C ARG A 364 -9.73 -13.18 10.45
N PRO A 365 -9.33 -14.16 9.63
CA PRO A 365 -8.58 -13.90 8.40
C PRO A 365 -9.33 -13.05 7.36
N SER A 366 -10.67 -13.06 7.37
CA SER A 366 -11.53 -12.33 6.42
C SER A 366 -12.14 -11.02 6.95
N GLU A 367 -11.99 -10.70 8.23
CA GLU A 367 -12.74 -9.61 8.87
C GLU A 367 -12.56 -8.24 8.18
N ARG A 368 -11.36 -7.92 7.70
CA ARG A 368 -11.08 -6.67 6.99
C ARG A 368 -11.83 -6.57 5.66
N VAL A 369 -11.82 -7.63 4.87
CA VAL A 369 -12.46 -7.62 3.54
C VAL A 369 -13.98 -7.65 3.69
N GLU A 370 -14.50 -8.27 4.76
CA GLU A 370 -15.90 -8.18 5.15
C GLU A 370 -16.32 -6.78 5.56
N GLU A 371 -15.54 -6.13 6.42
CA GLU A 371 -15.80 -4.76 6.86
C GLU A 371 -15.78 -3.78 5.69
N THR A 372 -14.85 -3.95 4.75
CA THR A 372 -14.81 -3.15 3.51
C THR A 372 -16.11 -3.27 2.73
N GLY A 373 -16.67 -4.48 2.60
CA GLY A 373 -17.98 -4.69 2.00
C GLY A 373 -19.11 -3.94 2.71
N ARG A 374 -19.13 -3.99 4.05
CA ARG A 374 -20.12 -3.27 4.88
C ARG A 374 -20.04 -1.76 4.67
N ARG A 375 -18.83 -1.19 4.65
CA ARG A 375 -18.62 0.24 4.40
C ARG A 375 -19.03 0.65 2.98
N LEU A 376 -18.67 -0.13 1.96
CA LEU A 376 -19.10 0.12 0.58
C LEU A 376 -20.62 0.03 0.43
N LYS A 377 -21.28 -0.92 1.09
CA LYS A 377 -22.75 -1.03 1.11
C LYS A 377 -23.40 0.24 1.67
N ARG A 378 -22.95 0.74 2.82
CA ARG A 378 -23.45 2.00 3.41
C ARG A 378 -23.28 3.17 2.44
N PHE A 379 -22.15 3.23 1.73
CA PHE A 379 -21.88 4.28 0.76
C PHE A 379 -22.80 4.16 -0.48
N CYS A 380 -23.00 2.95 -1.02
CA CYS A 380 -23.95 2.70 -2.11
C CYS A 380 -25.38 3.10 -1.74
N ASP A 381 -25.84 2.79 -0.53
CA ASP A 381 -27.19 3.16 -0.04
C ASP A 381 -27.39 4.68 -0.04
N LYS A 382 -26.38 5.43 0.41
CA LYS A 382 -26.37 6.90 0.40
C LYS A 382 -26.53 7.49 -1.00
N PHE A 383 -25.95 6.85 -2.01
CA PHE A 383 -26.02 7.27 -3.41
C PHE A 383 -27.10 6.54 -4.22
N LYS A 384 -27.93 5.71 -3.56
CA LYS A 384 -29.01 4.92 -4.18
C LYS A 384 -28.51 4.05 -5.34
N VAL A 385 -27.31 3.50 -5.22
CA VAL A 385 -26.74 2.55 -6.18
C VAL A 385 -27.09 1.14 -5.71
N PRO A 386 -27.83 0.33 -6.50
CA PRO A 386 -28.10 -1.07 -6.15
C PRO A 386 -26.78 -1.82 -6.03
N PHE A 387 -26.59 -2.58 -4.95
CA PHE A 387 -25.27 -3.12 -4.60
C PHE A 387 -25.32 -4.54 -4.07
N GLU A 388 -24.39 -5.36 -4.57
CA GLU A 388 -24.09 -6.70 -4.08
C GLU A 388 -22.60 -6.84 -3.80
N TYR A 389 -22.25 -7.52 -2.71
CA TYR A 389 -20.86 -7.72 -2.31
C TYR A 389 -20.60 -9.18 -1.97
N SER A 390 -19.50 -9.71 -2.47
CA SER A 390 -18.89 -10.96 -2.02
C SER A 390 -17.41 -10.72 -1.71
N PHE A 391 -16.80 -11.60 -0.93
CA PHE A 391 -15.40 -11.46 -0.55
C PHE A 391 -14.65 -12.79 -0.60
N ILE A 392 -13.34 -12.69 -0.83
CA ILE A 392 -12.40 -13.82 -0.79
C ILE A 392 -11.16 -13.40 0.00
N ALA A 393 -10.85 -14.16 1.05
CA ALA A 393 -9.62 -14.02 1.83
C ALA A 393 -8.73 -15.26 1.60
N LYS A 394 -7.94 -15.24 0.53
CA LYS A 394 -7.08 -16.37 0.11
C LYS A 394 -5.79 -15.84 -0.52
N ASN A 395 -4.76 -16.68 -0.49
CA ASN A 395 -3.60 -16.49 -1.38
C ASN A 395 -4.06 -16.60 -2.83
N TRP A 396 -3.61 -15.68 -3.68
CA TRP A 396 -4.20 -15.46 -5.00
C TRP A 396 -4.00 -16.65 -5.94
N GLU A 397 -2.92 -17.41 -5.77
CA GLU A 397 -2.66 -18.65 -6.50
C GLU A 397 -3.63 -19.78 -6.16
N ASN A 398 -4.38 -19.68 -5.06
CA ASN A 398 -5.34 -20.68 -4.61
C ASN A 398 -6.80 -20.32 -4.95
N ILE A 399 -7.03 -19.20 -5.63
CA ILE A 399 -8.36 -18.77 -6.05
C ILE A 399 -8.71 -19.44 -7.38
N THR A 400 -9.89 -20.04 -7.46
CA THR A 400 -10.40 -20.67 -8.69
C THR A 400 -11.53 -19.85 -9.30
N LEU A 401 -11.92 -20.18 -10.54
CA LEU A 401 -13.10 -19.57 -11.15
C LEU A 401 -14.39 -19.86 -10.38
N ASP A 402 -14.51 -21.03 -9.77
CA ASP A 402 -15.71 -21.42 -9.04
C ASP A 402 -15.89 -20.62 -7.74
N ASP A 403 -14.80 -20.07 -7.19
CA ASP A 403 -14.86 -19.11 -6.09
C ASP A 403 -15.47 -17.76 -6.53
N LEU A 404 -15.45 -17.44 -7.83
CA LEU A 404 -15.92 -16.18 -8.39
C LEU A 404 -17.34 -16.35 -8.94
N VAL A 405 -18.33 -15.71 -8.31
CA VAL A 405 -19.72 -15.73 -8.77
C VAL A 405 -19.89 -14.80 -9.98
N ILE A 406 -19.51 -15.29 -11.16
CA ILE A 406 -19.59 -14.55 -12.43
C ILE A 406 -20.88 -14.94 -13.15
N ASN A 407 -21.74 -13.96 -13.40
CA ASN A 407 -23.04 -14.18 -14.02
C ASN A 407 -23.01 -13.85 -15.51
N SER A 408 -23.70 -14.64 -16.33
CA SER A 408 -23.76 -14.40 -17.77
C SER A 408 -24.46 -13.06 -18.08
N GLY A 409 -23.84 -12.24 -18.94
CA GLY A 409 -24.43 -10.99 -19.43
C GLY A 409 -24.16 -9.75 -18.57
N GLU A 410 -23.42 -9.88 -17.48
CA GLU A 410 -22.88 -8.72 -16.76
C GLU A 410 -21.65 -8.14 -17.47
N THR A 411 -21.41 -6.83 -17.30
CA THR A 411 -20.13 -6.23 -17.71
C THR A 411 -19.10 -6.47 -16.61
N THR A 412 -18.05 -7.23 -16.91
CA THR A 412 -17.07 -7.69 -15.90
C THR A 412 -15.76 -6.93 -16.01
N VAL A 413 -15.27 -6.44 -14.88
CA VAL A 413 -13.98 -5.76 -14.74
C VAL A 413 -13.10 -6.52 -13.75
N VAL A 414 -11.88 -6.85 -14.16
CA VAL A 414 -10.82 -7.23 -13.22
C VAL A 414 -10.01 -5.98 -12.91
N ASN A 415 -9.85 -5.66 -11.63
CA ASN A 415 -9.06 -4.52 -11.15
C ASN A 415 -7.90 -5.04 -10.29
N CYS A 416 -6.68 -4.60 -10.59
CA CYS A 416 -5.52 -4.86 -9.74
C CYS A 416 -4.56 -3.67 -9.77
N ILE A 417 -4.51 -2.92 -8.67
CA ILE A 417 -3.76 -1.65 -8.58
C ILE A 417 -2.81 -1.71 -7.39
N LEU A 418 -1.50 -1.73 -7.66
CA LEU A 418 -0.40 -1.65 -6.69
C LEU A 418 -0.34 -2.83 -5.72
N ARG A 419 -0.56 -4.06 -6.23
CA ARG A 419 -0.73 -5.25 -5.39
C ARG A 419 -0.01 -6.50 -5.90
N LEU A 420 0.11 -6.72 -7.22
CA LEU A 420 0.74 -7.95 -7.75
C LEU A 420 2.23 -8.05 -7.38
N GLN A 421 2.88 -6.93 -7.05
CA GLN A 421 4.25 -6.92 -6.56
C GLN A 421 4.45 -7.68 -5.23
N TYR A 422 3.39 -7.97 -4.48
CA TYR A 422 3.45 -8.73 -3.23
C TYR A 422 3.20 -10.23 -3.42
N THR A 423 2.71 -10.64 -4.58
CA THR A 423 2.56 -12.05 -4.93
C THR A 423 3.94 -12.64 -5.23
N PRO A 424 4.27 -13.87 -4.79
CA PRO A 424 5.57 -14.47 -5.11
C PRO A 424 5.81 -14.64 -6.62
N ASP A 425 7.07 -14.54 -7.02
CA ASP A 425 7.53 -14.72 -8.40
C ASP A 425 8.26 -16.07 -8.58
N GLU A 426 8.82 -16.29 -9.77
CA GLU A 426 9.59 -17.48 -10.12
C GLU A 426 10.84 -17.73 -9.25
N THR A 427 11.27 -16.75 -8.44
CA THR A 427 12.40 -16.96 -7.51
C THR A 427 11.99 -17.70 -6.23
N VAL A 428 10.68 -17.84 -5.98
CA VAL A 428 10.12 -18.59 -4.84
C VAL A 428 9.49 -19.90 -5.29
N SER A 429 8.78 -19.91 -6.42
CA SER A 429 8.12 -21.10 -6.95
C SER A 429 8.20 -21.14 -8.46
N LEU A 430 8.57 -22.30 -9.02
CA LEU A 430 8.75 -22.50 -10.47
C LEU A 430 7.51 -22.13 -11.29
N ASN A 431 6.32 -22.32 -10.74
CA ASN A 431 5.05 -22.04 -11.43
C ASN A 431 4.59 -20.58 -11.30
N SER A 432 5.36 -19.73 -10.61
CA SER A 432 5.10 -18.30 -10.38
C SER A 432 3.65 -17.97 -9.98
N PRO A 433 3.34 -17.81 -8.68
CA PRO A 433 2.02 -17.38 -8.21
C PRO A 433 1.44 -16.15 -8.92
N ARG A 434 2.30 -15.21 -9.37
CA ARG A 434 1.90 -14.09 -10.24
C ARG A 434 1.32 -14.52 -11.57
N ASP A 435 1.98 -15.46 -12.24
CA ASP A 435 1.55 -15.94 -13.55
C ASP A 435 0.26 -16.78 -13.40
N THR A 436 0.11 -17.51 -12.29
CA THR A 436 -1.15 -18.19 -11.93
C THR A 436 -2.29 -17.19 -11.74
N ALA A 437 -2.08 -16.09 -11.01
CA ALA A 437 -3.09 -15.04 -10.85
C ALA A 437 -3.46 -14.39 -12.19
N LEU A 438 -2.48 -14.06 -13.04
CA LEU A 438 -2.74 -13.51 -14.37
C LEU A 438 -3.50 -14.49 -15.27
N LYS A 439 -3.23 -15.79 -15.15
CA LYS A 439 -4.01 -16.84 -15.83
C LYS A 439 -5.46 -16.85 -15.34
N LEU A 440 -5.69 -16.79 -14.03
CA LEU A 440 -7.05 -16.64 -13.48
C LEU A 440 -7.74 -15.39 -14.04
N PHE A 441 -7.05 -14.24 -14.11
CA PHE A 441 -7.62 -13.01 -14.69
C PHE A 441 -8.05 -13.24 -16.14
N ARG A 442 -7.27 -14.01 -16.90
CA ARG A 442 -7.60 -14.37 -18.28
C ARG A 442 -8.80 -15.31 -18.33
N ASP A 443 -8.86 -16.28 -17.43
CA ASP A 443 -9.92 -17.29 -17.36
C ASP A 443 -11.27 -16.66 -16.94
N ILE A 444 -11.26 -15.59 -16.12
CA ILE A 444 -12.43 -14.73 -15.85
C ILE A 444 -12.99 -14.13 -17.15
N ASN A 445 -12.13 -13.93 -18.15
CA ASN A 445 -12.46 -13.36 -19.45
C ASN A 445 -13.21 -12.01 -19.36
N PRO A 446 -12.65 -11.00 -18.66
CA PRO A 446 -13.34 -9.75 -18.39
C PRO A 446 -13.48 -8.86 -19.63
N ASP A 447 -14.45 -7.94 -19.61
CA ASP A 447 -14.58 -6.88 -20.62
C ASP A 447 -13.42 -5.87 -20.55
N LEU A 448 -12.86 -5.71 -19.35
CA LEU A 448 -11.74 -4.83 -19.05
C LEU A 448 -10.90 -5.39 -17.90
N PHE A 449 -9.58 -5.45 -18.09
CA PHE A 449 -8.62 -5.64 -17.02
C PHE A 449 -7.86 -4.33 -16.80
N VAL A 450 -7.98 -3.73 -15.62
CA VAL A 450 -7.24 -2.53 -15.23
C VAL A 450 -6.05 -2.94 -14.37
N PHE A 451 -4.86 -2.48 -14.77
CA PHE A 451 -3.62 -2.79 -14.08
C PHE A 451 -2.83 -1.52 -13.78
N ALA A 452 -2.32 -1.40 -12.57
CA ALA A 452 -1.39 -0.34 -12.20
C ALA A 452 -0.35 -0.86 -11.23
N GLU A 453 0.91 -0.46 -11.39
CA GLU A 453 1.99 -0.93 -10.52
C GLU A 453 3.11 0.09 -10.40
N ILE A 454 3.93 -0.06 -9.36
CA ILE A 454 5.21 0.65 -9.27
C ILE A 454 6.14 0.19 -10.40
N ASN A 455 6.92 1.13 -10.93
CA ASN A 455 7.97 0.85 -11.90
C ASN A 455 9.32 0.66 -11.18
N GLY A 456 9.51 -0.53 -10.60
CA GLY A 456 10.70 -0.85 -9.80
C GLY A 456 11.72 -1.72 -10.53
N THR A 457 13.01 -1.42 -10.36
CA THR A 457 14.15 -2.20 -10.87
C THR A 457 14.84 -3.03 -9.77
N TYR A 458 14.28 -3.03 -8.56
CA TYR A 458 14.91 -3.56 -7.34
C TYR A 458 14.33 -4.92 -6.91
N ASN A 459 14.08 -5.82 -7.87
CA ASN A 459 13.80 -7.25 -7.64
C ASN A 459 14.87 -8.18 -8.24
N SER A 460 16.11 -7.69 -8.44
CA SER A 460 17.21 -8.53 -8.91
C SER A 460 17.48 -9.70 -7.95
N PRO A 461 17.79 -10.92 -8.42
CA PRO A 461 18.19 -12.02 -7.54
C PRO A 461 19.51 -11.71 -6.80
N PHE A 462 20.36 -10.83 -7.34
CA PHE A 462 21.63 -10.45 -6.75
C PHE A 462 21.47 -9.28 -5.77
N PHE A 463 21.87 -9.50 -4.52
CA PHE A 463 21.70 -8.53 -3.43
C PHE A 463 22.26 -7.14 -3.75
N LEU A 464 23.52 -7.03 -4.24
CA LEU A 464 24.13 -5.73 -4.51
C LEU A 464 23.41 -4.93 -5.60
N THR A 465 23.03 -5.60 -6.68
CA THR A 465 22.25 -4.99 -7.75
C THR A 465 20.93 -4.48 -7.17
N ARG A 466 20.21 -5.35 -6.44
CA ARG A 466 18.93 -5.01 -5.84
C ARG A 466 19.02 -3.85 -4.84
N PHE A 467 20.04 -3.86 -3.98
CA PHE A 467 20.31 -2.80 -3.01
C PHE A 467 20.56 -1.45 -3.68
N ARG A 468 21.40 -1.41 -4.72
CA ARG A 468 21.69 -0.18 -5.46
C ARG A 468 20.44 0.41 -6.10
N GLU A 469 19.62 -0.45 -6.73
CA GLU A 469 18.37 -0.03 -7.36
C GLU A 469 17.34 0.44 -6.31
N ALA A 470 17.25 -0.23 -5.16
CA ALA A 470 16.39 0.17 -4.04
C ALA A 470 16.83 1.53 -3.48
N LEU A 471 18.13 1.73 -3.25
CA LEU A 471 18.71 3.00 -2.81
C LEU A 471 18.35 4.11 -3.79
N PHE A 472 18.55 3.87 -5.08
CA PHE A 472 18.21 4.85 -6.12
C PHE A 472 16.71 5.16 -6.12
N HIS A 473 15.83 4.16 -6.00
CA HIS A 473 14.38 4.35 -5.93
C HIS A 473 13.95 5.16 -4.70
N CYS A 474 14.38 4.73 -3.51
CA CYS A 474 14.05 5.40 -2.27
C CYS A 474 14.62 6.82 -2.22
N SER A 475 15.82 7.09 -2.74
CA SER A 475 16.33 8.47 -2.85
C SER A 475 15.39 9.39 -3.63
N SER A 476 14.77 8.90 -4.72
CA SER A 476 13.78 9.69 -5.46
C SER A 476 12.49 9.91 -4.67
N LEU A 477 12.03 8.91 -3.91
CA LEU A 477 10.85 9.08 -3.06
C LEU A 477 11.14 10.05 -1.90
N PHE A 478 12.28 9.91 -1.22
CA PHE A 478 12.66 10.82 -0.14
C PHE A 478 12.82 12.26 -0.64
N ASP A 479 13.45 12.50 -1.80
CA ASP A 479 13.49 13.84 -2.41
C ASP A 479 12.09 14.39 -2.74
N MET A 480 11.20 13.55 -3.26
CA MET A 480 9.82 13.92 -3.56
C MET A 480 9.06 14.33 -2.30
N TYR A 481 9.02 13.46 -1.29
CA TYR A 481 8.27 13.71 -0.07
C TYR A 481 8.91 14.78 0.81
N GLU A 482 10.22 14.98 0.74
CA GLU A 482 10.89 16.15 1.31
C GLU A 482 10.31 17.45 0.77
N THR A 483 10.05 17.48 -0.54
CA THR A 483 9.53 18.65 -1.25
C THR A 483 8.02 18.84 -1.06
N THR A 484 7.26 17.75 -0.94
CA THR A 484 5.79 17.80 -1.07
C THR A 484 5.01 17.61 0.23
N LEU A 485 5.60 17.03 1.29
CA LEU A 485 4.93 16.93 2.59
C LEU A 485 5.18 18.18 3.42
N SER A 486 4.16 18.58 4.20
CA SER A 486 4.33 19.60 5.22
C SER A 486 5.36 19.19 6.28
N GLU A 487 5.81 20.17 7.06
CA GLU A 487 6.74 19.97 8.19
C GLU A 487 6.07 19.30 9.41
N ASP A 488 4.88 18.72 9.27
CA ASP A 488 4.29 17.91 10.34
C ASP A 488 5.04 16.57 10.43
N ASP A 489 5.98 16.53 11.38
CA ASP A 489 6.89 15.40 11.62
C ASP A 489 6.14 14.08 11.84
N ASN A 490 4.95 14.10 12.44
CA ASN A 490 4.21 12.86 12.73
C ASN A 490 3.63 12.24 11.45
N CYS A 491 2.97 13.04 10.61
CA CYS A 491 2.42 12.56 9.35
C CYS A 491 3.54 12.08 8.41
N ARG A 492 4.63 12.85 8.31
CA ARG A 492 5.80 12.51 7.52
C ARG A 492 6.43 11.18 7.94
N THR A 493 6.69 11.01 9.24
CA THR A 493 7.27 9.78 9.78
C THR A 493 6.40 8.56 9.46
N LEU A 494 5.08 8.68 9.59
CA LEU A 494 4.15 7.60 9.26
C LEU A 494 4.17 7.27 7.77
N VAL A 495 4.14 8.28 6.88
CA VAL A 495 4.21 8.06 5.43
C VAL A 495 5.52 7.40 5.02
N GLU A 496 6.65 7.89 5.53
CA GLU A 496 7.98 7.33 5.24
C GLU A 496 8.10 5.88 5.70
N ARG A 497 7.69 5.60 6.94
CA ARG A 497 7.79 4.25 7.52
C ARG A 497 6.84 3.26 6.84
N GLU A 498 5.57 3.62 6.69
CA GLU A 498 4.53 2.67 6.30
C GLU A 498 4.36 2.56 4.77
N LEU A 499 4.56 3.63 4.02
CA LEU A 499 4.21 3.68 2.58
C LEU A 499 5.42 3.74 1.65
N ILE A 500 6.58 4.17 2.14
CA ILE A 500 7.76 4.39 1.30
C ILE A 500 8.82 3.33 1.53
N ILE A 501 9.25 3.15 2.78
CA ILE A 501 10.46 2.39 3.09
C ILE A 501 10.20 0.92 3.37
N ARG A 502 8.97 0.55 3.77
CA ARG A 502 8.58 -0.82 4.12
C ARG A 502 8.96 -1.84 3.04
N ASP A 503 8.58 -1.57 1.80
CA ASP A 503 8.87 -2.47 0.67
C ASP A 503 10.38 -2.59 0.41
N ALA A 504 11.12 -1.48 0.54
CA ALA A 504 12.57 -1.46 0.38
C ALA A 504 13.30 -2.20 1.52
N MET A 505 12.79 -2.10 2.76
CA MET A 505 13.31 -2.87 3.88
C MET A 505 13.17 -4.37 3.66
N SER A 506 12.01 -4.84 3.19
CA SER A 506 11.82 -6.24 2.80
C SER A 506 12.85 -6.67 1.75
N VAL A 507 13.05 -5.83 0.73
CA VAL A 507 13.98 -6.08 -0.38
C VAL A 507 15.44 -6.21 0.08
N ILE A 508 15.84 -5.43 1.08
CA ILE A 508 17.21 -5.38 1.61
C ILE A 508 17.43 -6.47 2.66
N ALA A 509 16.52 -6.59 3.63
CA ALA A 509 16.69 -7.47 4.78
C ALA A 509 16.42 -8.94 4.45
N CYS A 510 15.43 -9.23 3.61
CA CYS A 510 14.91 -10.59 3.42
C CYS A 510 15.38 -11.23 2.10
N GLU A 511 15.31 -12.57 2.07
CA GLU A 511 15.51 -13.41 0.88
C GLU A 511 14.43 -14.50 0.83
N GLY A 512 14.39 -15.29 -0.26
CA GLY A 512 13.46 -16.41 -0.38
C GLY A 512 12.00 -15.99 -0.21
N SER A 513 11.19 -16.80 0.45
CA SER A 513 9.77 -16.54 0.74
C SER A 513 9.54 -15.34 1.66
N GLU A 514 10.47 -15.02 2.56
CA GLU A 514 10.36 -13.92 3.52
C GLU A 514 10.37 -12.54 2.86
N ARG A 515 10.97 -12.44 1.67
CA ARG A 515 10.94 -11.22 0.87
C ARG A 515 9.58 -11.07 0.20
N PHE A 516 8.68 -10.33 0.82
CA PHE A 516 7.33 -10.14 0.29
C PHE A 516 7.28 -9.12 -0.87
N ALA A 517 8.09 -8.05 -0.84
CA ALA A 517 8.06 -7.02 -1.89
C ALA A 517 8.99 -7.41 -3.07
N ARG A 518 8.41 -7.51 -4.26
CA ARG A 518 9.15 -7.90 -5.48
C ARG A 518 8.68 -7.09 -6.69
N PRO A 519 9.02 -5.80 -6.76
CA PRO A 519 8.54 -4.94 -7.83
C PRO A 519 9.22 -5.25 -9.16
N GLU A 520 8.46 -5.11 -10.24
CA GLU A 520 8.95 -5.26 -11.59
C GLU A 520 8.70 -3.97 -12.39
N THR A 521 9.46 -3.81 -13.47
CA THR A 521 9.23 -2.69 -14.39
C THR A 521 7.93 -2.88 -15.16
N TYR A 522 7.35 -1.79 -15.64
CA TYR A 522 6.16 -1.87 -16.50
C TYR A 522 6.37 -2.73 -17.75
N LYS A 523 7.61 -2.81 -18.27
CA LYS A 523 7.97 -3.65 -19.42
C LYS A 523 7.91 -5.14 -19.07
N GLN A 524 8.38 -5.53 -17.89
CA GLN A 524 8.27 -6.91 -17.43
C GLN A 524 6.80 -7.29 -17.23
N TRP A 525 6.01 -6.43 -16.59
CA TRP A 525 4.56 -6.63 -16.46
C TRP A 525 3.86 -6.73 -17.81
N GLN A 526 4.20 -5.87 -18.77
CA GLN A 526 3.66 -5.95 -20.12
C GLN A 526 3.93 -7.32 -20.76
N VAL A 527 5.14 -7.87 -20.63
CA VAL A 527 5.46 -9.21 -21.14
C VAL A 527 4.61 -10.28 -20.47
N ARG A 528 4.46 -10.23 -19.13
CA ARG A 528 3.63 -11.20 -18.39
C ARG A 528 2.16 -11.13 -18.80
N ILE A 529 1.59 -9.94 -18.88
CA ILE A 529 0.18 -9.73 -19.22
C ILE A 529 -0.10 -10.17 -20.66
N LEU A 530 0.80 -9.86 -21.61
CA LEU A 530 0.70 -10.35 -22.99
C LEU A 530 0.77 -11.88 -23.04
N ARG A 531 1.72 -12.50 -22.32
CA ARG A 531 1.87 -13.96 -22.24
C ARG A 531 0.64 -14.64 -21.64
N ALA A 532 -0.02 -14.00 -20.67
CA ALA A 532 -1.27 -14.46 -20.08
C ALA A 532 -2.47 -14.38 -21.05
N GLY A 533 -2.29 -13.92 -22.30
CA GLY A 533 -3.33 -13.90 -23.31
C GLY A 533 -4.21 -12.65 -23.27
N PHE A 534 -3.65 -11.53 -22.80
CA PHE A 534 -4.28 -10.22 -22.92
C PHE A 534 -3.66 -9.40 -24.07
N ARG A 535 -4.40 -8.41 -24.53
CA ARG A 535 -3.95 -7.38 -25.47
C ARG A 535 -4.19 -5.99 -24.87
N PRO A 536 -3.34 -4.99 -25.18
CA PRO A 536 -3.53 -3.65 -24.67
C PRO A 536 -4.87 -3.05 -25.11
N ALA A 537 -5.53 -2.36 -24.20
CA ALA A 537 -6.65 -1.47 -24.49
C ALA A 537 -6.12 -0.04 -24.59
N LYS A 538 -6.58 0.70 -25.60
CA LYS A 538 -6.19 2.10 -25.78
C LYS A 538 -6.84 2.96 -24.70
N LEU A 539 -6.03 3.69 -23.94
CA LEU A 539 -6.53 4.68 -22.99
C LEU A 539 -7.15 5.86 -23.73
N ASN A 540 -8.28 6.37 -23.21
CA ASN A 540 -8.92 7.54 -23.78
C ASN A 540 -8.00 8.76 -23.62
N LYS A 541 -7.73 9.46 -24.73
CA LYS A 541 -6.87 10.65 -24.76
C LYS A 541 -7.40 11.77 -23.86
N GLN A 542 -8.71 11.87 -23.71
CA GLN A 542 -9.32 12.87 -22.83
C GLN A 542 -9.07 12.55 -21.36
N ILE A 543 -9.17 11.29 -20.94
CA ILE A 543 -8.80 10.87 -19.57
C ILE A 543 -7.35 11.25 -19.26
N VAL A 544 -6.43 10.95 -20.17
CA VAL A 544 -5.00 11.31 -19.99
C VAL A 544 -4.81 12.83 -19.91
N LYS A 545 -5.51 13.60 -20.76
CA LYS A 545 -5.46 15.07 -20.76
C LYS A 545 -5.99 15.64 -19.44
N ASP A 546 -7.12 15.14 -18.96
CA ASP A 546 -7.73 15.58 -17.71
C ASP A 546 -6.83 15.25 -16.51
N GLY A 547 -6.23 14.05 -16.49
CA GLY A 547 -5.25 13.67 -15.48
C GLY A 547 -4.04 14.61 -15.45
N LYS A 548 -3.47 14.93 -16.62
CA LYS A 548 -2.36 15.91 -16.74
C LYS A 548 -2.75 17.27 -16.17
N GLU A 549 -3.96 17.74 -16.45
CA GLU A 549 -4.45 19.03 -15.94
C GLU A 549 -4.67 19.01 -14.43
N ILE A 550 -5.25 17.93 -13.87
CA ILE A 550 -5.42 17.76 -12.43
C ILE A 550 -4.06 17.80 -11.72
N VAL A 551 -3.06 17.07 -12.24
CA VAL A 551 -1.71 17.07 -11.66
C VAL A 551 -1.09 18.46 -11.70
N LYS A 552 -1.18 19.13 -12.84
CA LYS A 552 -0.64 20.49 -13.02
C LYS A 552 -1.28 21.52 -12.08
N GLN A 553 -2.59 21.39 -11.81
CA GLN A 553 -3.33 22.34 -10.97
C GLN A 553 -3.13 22.11 -9.47
N ARG A 554 -2.92 20.87 -9.03
CA ARG A 554 -3.01 20.51 -7.60
C ARG A 554 -1.72 20.05 -6.97
N TYR A 555 -0.76 19.60 -7.76
CA TYR A 555 0.45 18.98 -7.27
C TYR A 555 1.67 19.78 -7.69
N HIS A 556 2.80 19.50 -7.04
CA HIS A 556 4.06 20.16 -7.34
C HIS A 556 4.44 20.02 -8.82
N LYS A 557 5.00 21.07 -9.41
CA LYS A 557 5.33 21.17 -10.85
C LYS A 557 6.26 20.08 -11.40
N ASP A 558 7.01 19.41 -10.52
CA ASP A 558 7.95 18.34 -10.88
C ASP A 558 7.26 16.99 -11.08
N PHE A 559 5.96 16.88 -10.74
CA PHE A 559 5.15 15.74 -11.13
C PHE A 559 4.82 15.80 -12.62
N VAL A 560 4.97 14.67 -13.28
CA VAL A 560 4.71 14.54 -14.72
C VAL A 560 3.81 13.34 -14.95
N ILE A 561 2.75 13.54 -15.73
CA ILE A 561 2.02 12.45 -16.37
C ILE A 561 2.42 12.40 -17.83
N ASP A 562 2.82 11.21 -18.28
CA ASP A 562 3.07 10.92 -19.67
C ASP A 562 2.30 9.69 -20.15
N ASN A 563 2.33 9.43 -21.46
CA ASN A 563 1.62 8.32 -22.07
C ASN A 563 2.41 7.74 -23.24
N ASP A 564 2.58 6.42 -23.24
CA ASP A 564 2.93 5.64 -24.42
C ASP A 564 1.76 4.70 -24.75
N ASN A 565 0.89 5.16 -25.67
CA ASN A 565 -0.34 4.61 -26.28
C ASN A 565 -1.25 3.63 -25.48
N HIS A 566 -0.67 2.76 -24.66
CA HIS A 566 -1.23 1.71 -23.82
C HIS A 566 -0.98 1.92 -22.32
N TRP A 567 0.02 2.74 -21.96
CA TRP A 567 0.39 3.04 -20.58
C TRP A 567 0.29 4.53 -20.29
N MET A 568 -0.28 4.89 -19.16
CA MET A 568 -0.11 6.18 -18.54
C MET A 568 1.00 6.09 -17.49
N PHE A 569 2.06 6.87 -17.68
CA PHE A 569 3.19 6.95 -16.77
C PHE A 569 3.03 8.13 -15.82
N GLN A 570 3.51 7.92 -14.60
CA GLN A 570 3.55 8.94 -13.56
C GLN A 570 4.97 9.04 -13.04
N GLY A 571 5.48 10.27 -12.95
CA GLY A 571 6.87 10.51 -12.62
C GLY A 571 7.14 11.74 -11.80
N TRP A 572 8.36 11.79 -11.27
CA TRP A 572 8.92 12.88 -10.48
C TRP A 572 10.29 13.25 -11.02
N LYS A 573 10.51 14.54 -11.33
CA LYS A 573 11.79 15.06 -11.86
C LYS A 573 12.38 14.24 -13.02
N GLY A 574 11.52 13.82 -13.95
CA GLY A 574 11.91 13.05 -15.14
C GLY A 574 12.03 11.54 -14.94
N ARG A 575 11.82 11.02 -13.72
CA ARG A 575 11.82 9.58 -13.46
C ARG A 575 10.40 9.02 -13.46
N VAL A 576 10.16 7.96 -14.24
CA VAL A 576 8.92 7.18 -14.18
C VAL A 576 8.90 6.31 -12.92
N LEU A 577 7.94 6.57 -12.03
CA LEU A 577 7.77 5.88 -10.76
C LEU A 577 6.64 4.86 -10.82
N TYR A 578 5.56 5.13 -11.55
CA TYR A 578 4.39 4.27 -11.63
C TYR A 578 3.82 4.23 -13.04
N ALA A 579 3.12 3.14 -13.35
CA ALA A 579 2.51 2.94 -14.66
C ALA A 579 1.10 2.34 -14.50
N VAL A 580 0.16 2.85 -15.29
CA VAL A 580 -1.24 2.39 -15.34
C VAL A 580 -1.58 1.99 -16.76
N SER A 581 -2.24 0.85 -16.95
CA SER A 581 -2.69 0.36 -18.25
C SER A 581 -4.04 -0.34 -18.16
N CYS A 582 -4.67 -0.50 -19.32
CA CYS A 582 -5.90 -1.25 -19.46
C CYS A 582 -5.71 -2.33 -20.52
N TRP A 583 -6.39 -3.44 -20.34
CA TRP A 583 -6.22 -4.65 -21.16
C TRP A 583 -7.57 -5.28 -21.47
N LYS A 584 -7.60 -6.06 -22.54
CA LYS A 584 -8.74 -6.92 -22.90
C LYS A 584 -8.23 -8.33 -23.18
N PRO A 585 -9.05 -9.36 -22.97
CA PRO A 585 -8.74 -10.70 -23.44
C PRO A 585 -8.37 -10.67 -24.94
N ALA A 586 -7.25 -11.32 -25.29
CA ALA A 586 -6.96 -11.65 -26.67
C ALA A 586 -7.97 -12.70 -27.15
N LYS A 587 -8.35 -12.65 -28.44
CA LYS A 587 -9.18 -13.71 -29.02
C LYS A 587 -8.42 -15.03 -28.90
N LYS A 588 -9.09 -16.10 -28.48
CA LYS A 588 -8.53 -17.46 -28.59
C LYS A 588 -8.41 -17.73 -30.10
N GLU A 589 -7.18 -17.93 -30.57
CA GLU A 589 -6.91 -18.37 -31.94
C GLU A 589 -7.38 -19.80 -32.16
#